data_AF-A0A6H1ZAQ1-F1
#
_entry.id   AF-A0A6H1ZAQ1-F1
#
_cell.length_a   1.000
_cell.length_b   1.000
_cell.length_c   1.000
_cell.angle_alpha   90.00
_cell.angle_beta   90.00
_cell.angle_gamma   90.00
#
_symmetry.space_group_name_H-M   'P 1'
#
loop_
_entity.id
_entity.type
_entity.pdbx_description
1 polymer ?
#
loop_
_entity_poly.entity_id
_entity_poly.type
_entity_poly.pdbx_seq_one_letter_code
_entity_poly.pdbx_strand_id
1 'polypeptide(L)'
;MISKRISISKRVNAIPIFSRLLFTWIIPHTDDWGRLDGDPEKIKAMIMPLSKRPVKDFDKSLEEMAKVGLIVWYAVDNSLYLQIVNFEDHQSKLEKRTHSKFPNPPLKNESDENGWRYSSPKFAEVRRSSPKFALNLTKPNLTKPNLTYTDDFNEVWNKYPRRLGKEKAFTQFRASVKDSADLEALRVAVGNYAAYVKKEQVEERYIQHGSTFFHNWRDWVDYKFEGGKEKWTPERLRKHLESLPETSGSR
;
A
#
# COMPACT_ATOMS: atom_id res chain seq x y z
N MET A 1 6.31 11.08 -17.82
CA MET A 1 6.89 10.93 -19.19
C MET A 1 8.40 11.06 -19.08
N ILE A 2 9.18 10.17 -19.72
CA ILE A 2 10.65 10.26 -19.66
C ILE A 2 11.12 11.56 -20.35
N SER A 3 11.98 12.33 -19.70
CA SER A 3 12.42 13.62 -20.24
C SER A 3 13.34 13.43 -21.44
N LYS A 4 13.15 14.23 -22.50
CA LYS A 4 14.08 14.30 -23.65
C LYS A 4 15.52 14.62 -23.21
N ARG A 5 15.70 15.28 -22.05
CA ARG A 5 17.02 15.60 -21.48
C ARG A 5 17.85 14.36 -21.13
N ILE A 6 17.24 13.17 -21.05
CA ILE A 6 17.97 11.95 -20.75
C ILE A 6 18.99 11.58 -21.84
N SER A 7 18.70 11.89 -23.12
CA SER A 7 19.60 11.57 -24.23
C SER A 7 20.88 12.40 -24.23
N ILE A 8 20.84 13.60 -23.67
CA ILE A 8 21.99 14.52 -23.54
C ILE A 8 22.72 14.39 -22.20
N SER A 9 22.22 13.55 -21.28
CA SER A 9 22.83 13.42 -19.95
C SER A 9 24.20 12.77 -20.02
N LYS A 10 25.24 13.48 -19.57
CA LYS A 10 26.62 12.95 -19.51
C LYS A 10 26.71 11.71 -18.61
N ARG A 11 26.01 11.71 -17.48
CA ARG A 11 25.99 10.58 -16.52
C ARG A 11 25.38 9.31 -17.13
N VAL A 12 24.24 9.45 -17.83
CA VAL A 12 23.61 8.30 -18.51
C VAL A 12 24.47 7.82 -19.67
N ASN A 13 25.10 8.72 -20.42
CA ASN A 13 25.97 8.33 -21.53
C ASN A 13 27.34 7.78 -21.09
N ALA A 14 27.71 7.88 -19.81
CA ALA A 14 28.97 7.36 -19.28
C ALA A 14 28.93 5.85 -18.94
N ILE A 15 27.74 5.26 -18.80
CA ILE A 15 27.57 3.83 -18.46
C ILE A 15 27.35 2.97 -19.72
N PRO A 16 27.57 1.64 -19.66
CA PRO A 16 27.31 0.72 -20.78
C PRO A 16 25.87 0.77 -21.30
N ILE A 17 25.67 0.42 -22.57
CA ILE A 17 24.36 0.50 -23.23
C ILE A 17 23.26 -0.30 -22.52
N PHE A 18 23.61 -1.48 -21.99
CA PHE A 18 22.68 -2.29 -21.22
C PHE A 18 22.24 -1.57 -19.93
N SER A 19 23.18 -0.98 -19.20
CA SER A 19 22.92 -0.19 -17.99
C SER A 19 22.05 1.03 -18.31
N ARG A 20 22.24 1.69 -19.47
CA ARG A 20 21.35 2.77 -19.93
C ARG A 20 19.93 2.30 -20.16
N LEU A 21 19.77 1.17 -20.86
CA LEU A 21 18.46 0.58 -21.14
C LEU A 21 17.75 0.13 -19.85
N LEU A 22 18.49 -0.49 -18.93
CA LEU A 22 17.95 -0.88 -17.64
C LEU A 22 17.51 0.35 -16.84
N PHE A 23 18.33 1.41 -16.80
CA PHE A 23 17.98 2.65 -16.12
C PHE A 23 16.70 3.29 -16.68
N THR A 24 16.56 3.36 -18.01
CA THR A 24 15.36 3.95 -18.63
C THR A 24 14.10 3.15 -18.33
N TRP A 25 14.22 1.83 -18.22
CA TRP A 25 13.12 0.94 -17.88
C TRP A 25 12.82 0.89 -16.37
N ILE A 26 13.78 1.23 -15.50
CA ILE A 26 13.52 1.37 -14.06
C ILE A 26 12.59 2.55 -13.77
N ILE A 27 12.77 3.69 -14.46
CA ILE A 27 12.01 4.94 -14.23
C ILE A 27 10.48 4.74 -14.14
N PRO A 28 9.80 4.03 -15.05
CA PRO A 28 8.35 3.83 -14.96
C PRO A 28 7.91 2.85 -13.86
N HIS A 29 8.83 2.08 -13.27
CA HIS A 29 8.53 1.12 -12.21
C HIS A 29 8.78 1.65 -10.81
N THR A 30 9.42 2.81 -10.66
CA THR A 30 9.59 3.44 -9.36
C THR A 30 8.30 4.06 -8.85
N ASP A 31 8.17 4.21 -7.54
CA ASP A 31 7.06 4.94 -6.94
C ASP A 31 7.17 6.47 -7.13
N ASP A 32 6.24 7.22 -6.54
CA ASP A 32 6.17 8.70 -6.61
C ASP A 32 7.41 9.39 -6.03
N TRP A 33 8.29 8.66 -5.34
CA TRP A 33 9.54 9.13 -4.74
C TRP A 33 10.78 8.61 -5.47
N GLY A 34 10.60 7.91 -6.58
CA GLY A 34 11.68 7.35 -7.37
C GLY A 34 12.30 6.11 -6.74
N ARG A 35 11.58 5.43 -5.83
CA ARG A 35 12.09 4.28 -5.08
C ARG A 35 11.56 2.95 -5.59
N LEU A 36 12.37 1.92 -5.42
CA LEU A 36 12.10 0.56 -5.85
C LEU A 36 12.89 -0.44 -5.00
N ASP A 37 12.47 -1.71 -5.04
CA ASP A 37 13.29 -2.83 -4.59
C ASP A 37 14.63 -2.85 -5.35
N GLY A 38 15.72 -3.03 -4.62
CA GLY A 38 17.09 -2.97 -5.10
C GLY A 38 17.73 -4.34 -5.30
N ASP A 39 17.00 -5.44 -5.09
CA ASP A 39 17.51 -6.79 -5.33
C ASP A 39 17.65 -7.06 -6.84
N PRO A 40 18.84 -7.44 -7.35
CA PRO A 40 19.05 -7.73 -8.76
C PRO A 40 18.13 -8.82 -9.34
N GLU A 41 17.75 -9.84 -8.55
CA GLU A 41 16.85 -10.91 -9.00
C GLU A 41 15.44 -10.35 -9.22
N LYS A 42 14.94 -9.55 -8.28
CA LYS A 42 13.63 -8.91 -8.38
C LYS A 42 13.60 -7.85 -9.47
N ILE A 43 14.64 -7.04 -9.61
CA ILE A 43 14.76 -6.06 -10.70
C ILE A 43 14.74 -6.77 -12.05
N LYS A 44 15.50 -7.86 -12.22
CA LYS A 44 15.44 -8.65 -13.44
C LYS A 44 14.01 -9.14 -13.71
N ALA A 45 13.37 -9.77 -12.72
CA ALA A 45 12.04 -10.34 -12.88
C ALA A 45 10.96 -9.29 -13.16
N MET A 46 11.08 -8.09 -12.60
CA MET A 46 10.09 -7.02 -12.71
C MET A 46 10.29 -6.14 -13.94
N ILE A 47 11.53 -5.73 -14.21
CA ILE A 47 11.86 -4.75 -15.26
C ILE A 47 12.13 -5.45 -16.60
N MET A 48 12.81 -6.59 -16.58
CA MET A 48 13.18 -7.33 -17.79
C MET A 48 12.92 -8.84 -17.67
N PRO A 49 11.68 -9.27 -17.41
CA PRO A 49 11.34 -10.69 -17.16
C PRO A 49 11.77 -11.62 -18.29
N LEU A 50 11.71 -11.14 -19.54
CA LEU A 50 12.06 -11.92 -20.74
C LEU A 50 13.55 -11.85 -21.10
N SER A 51 14.37 -11.15 -20.32
CA SER A 51 15.79 -11.04 -20.59
C SER A 51 16.52 -12.34 -20.29
N LYS A 52 17.27 -12.82 -21.29
CA LYS A 52 18.16 -13.99 -21.18
C LYS A 52 19.43 -13.69 -20.38
N ARG A 53 19.70 -12.43 -20.05
CA ARG A 53 20.93 -12.03 -19.33
C ARG A 53 20.96 -12.62 -17.91
N PRO A 54 22.14 -13.00 -17.39
CA PRO A 54 22.27 -13.47 -16.03
C PRO A 54 21.99 -12.34 -15.03
N VAL A 55 21.58 -12.70 -13.81
CA VAL A 55 21.34 -11.74 -12.70
C VAL A 55 22.58 -10.88 -12.42
N LYS A 56 23.78 -11.45 -12.60
CA LYS A 56 25.07 -10.75 -12.45
C LYS A 56 25.19 -9.50 -13.33
N ASP A 57 24.58 -9.49 -14.53
CA ASP A 57 24.59 -8.31 -15.40
C ASP A 57 23.78 -7.16 -14.79
N PHE A 58 22.64 -7.47 -14.18
CA PHE A 58 21.78 -6.50 -13.52
C PHE A 58 22.47 -5.91 -12.30
N ASP A 59 23.04 -6.78 -11.47
CA ASP A 59 23.82 -6.43 -10.30
C ASP A 59 24.99 -5.47 -10.65
N LYS A 60 25.78 -5.82 -11.67
CA LYS A 60 26.84 -4.94 -12.19
C LYS A 60 26.29 -3.60 -12.71
N SER A 61 25.16 -3.62 -13.41
CA SER A 61 24.55 -2.40 -13.96
C SER A 61 24.08 -1.45 -12.85
N LEU A 62 23.50 -1.98 -11.77
CA LEU A 62 23.10 -1.18 -10.61
C LEU A 62 24.33 -0.57 -9.92
N GLU A 63 25.43 -1.32 -9.79
CA GLU A 63 26.69 -0.76 -9.29
C GLU A 63 27.23 0.38 -10.16
N GLU A 64 27.19 0.24 -11.48
CA GLU A 64 27.61 1.29 -12.42
C GLU A 64 26.74 2.53 -12.29
N MET A 65 25.41 2.37 -12.24
CA MET A 65 24.47 3.48 -12.04
C MET A 65 24.71 4.20 -10.70
N ALA A 66 24.99 3.45 -9.64
CA ALA A 66 25.30 4.01 -8.32
C ALA A 66 26.63 4.77 -8.35
N LYS A 67 27.66 4.22 -8.98
CA LYS A 67 28.98 4.86 -9.13
C LYS A 67 28.90 6.20 -9.84
N VAL A 68 28.07 6.31 -10.89
CA VAL A 68 27.89 7.58 -11.63
C VAL A 68 26.82 8.50 -10.99
N GLY A 69 26.25 8.12 -9.85
CA GLY A 69 25.25 8.90 -9.12
C GLY A 69 23.93 9.08 -9.88
N LEU A 70 23.52 8.08 -10.67
CA LEU A 70 22.16 8.05 -11.26
C LEU A 70 21.14 7.49 -10.26
N ILE A 71 21.58 6.56 -9.41
CA ILE A 71 20.76 5.98 -8.34
C ILE A 71 21.52 6.03 -7.02
N VAL A 72 20.76 6.12 -5.93
CA VAL A 72 21.16 5.68 -4.60
C VAL A 72 20.83 4.19 -4.51
N TRP A 73 21.80 3.34 -4.19
CA TRP A 73 21.55 1.92 -3.90
C TRP A 73 21.95 1.64 -2.45
N TYR A 74 21.01 1.18 -1.63
CA TYR A 74 21.14 1.15 -0.16
C TYR A 74 20.43 -0.05 0.45
N ALA A 75 20.73 -0.32 1.73
CA ALA A 75 20.11 -1.39 2.50
C ALA A 75 19.39 -0.85 3.75
N VAL A 76 18.21 -1.38 4.04
CA VAL A 76 17.44 -1.11 5.26
C VAL A 76 16.86 -2.45 5.72
N ASP A 77 16.98 -2.78 7.02
CA ASP A 77 16.45 -4.02 7.61
C ASP A 77 16.77 -5.29 6.77
N ASN A 78 18.04 -5.42 6.38
CA ASN A 78 18.55 -6.51 5.55
C ASN A 78 17.90 -6.67 4.16
N SER A 79 17.22 -5.65 3.66
CA SER A 79 16.66 -5.61 2.31
C SER A 79 17.30 -4.51 1.49
N LEU A 80 17.50 -4.77 0.19
CA LEU A 80 18.09 -3.84 -0.75
C LEU A 80 17.01 -2.99 -1.41
N TYR A 81 17.30 -1.70 -1.54
CA TYR A 81 16.44 -0.72 -2.18
C TYR A 81 17.25 0.22 -3.05
N LEU A 82 16.62 0.79 -4.07
CA LEU A 82 17.20 1.88 -4.84
C LEU A 82 16.29 3.10 -4.85
N GLN A 83 16.89 4.26 -5.05
CA GLN A 83 16.20 5.52 -5.31
C GLN A 83 16.87 6.24 -6.48
N ILE A 84 16.09 6.74 -7.44
CA ILE A 84 16.62 7.57 -8.53
C ILE A 84 17.04 8.93 -7.98
N VAL A 85 18.25 9.37 -8.31
CA VAL A 85 18.78 10.69 -7.94
C VAL A 85 18.10 11.78 -8.78
N ASN A 86 17.74 12.90 -8.15
CA ASN A 86 17.04 14.03 -8.78
C ASN A 86 15.72 13.61 -9.45
N PHE A 87 15.04 12.60 -8.89
CA PHE A 87 13.75 12.15 -9.42
C PHE A 87 12.68 13.26 -9.35
N GLU A 88 12.69 14.05 -8.28
CA GLU A 88 11.73 15.14 -8.05
C GLU A 88 11.82 16.23 -9.13
N ASP A 89 13.03 16.58 -9.57
CA ASP A 89 13.28 17.56 -10.64
C ASP A 89 12.70 17.13 -12.00
N HIS A 90 12.40 15.84 -12.14
CA HIS A 90 11.92 15.22 -13.37
C HIS A 90 10.46 14.78 -13.31
N GLN A 91 9.81 14.86 -12.14
CA GLN A 91 8.37 14.65 -11.97
C GLN A 91 7.66 15.99 -11.82
N SER A 92 7.33 16.62 -12.96
CA SER A 92 6.53 17.84 -12.97
C SER A 92 5.13 17.59 -12.42
N LYS A 93 4.76 18.31 -11.35
CA LYS A 93 3.39 18.52 -10.83
C LYS A 93 2.58 17.24 -10.56
N LEU A 94 2.89 16.55 -9.46
CA LEU A 94 1.93 15.67 -8.78
C LEU A 94 1.38 16.45 -7.57
N GLU A 95 0.17 17.02 -7.70
CA GLU A 95 -0.51 17.76 -6.62
C GLU A 95 -0.90 16.87 -5.43
N LYS A 96 -0.89 15.54 -5.61
CA LYS A 96 -1.11 14.54 -4.56
C LYS A 96 -0.08 13.42 -4.72
N ARG A 97 0.91 13.38 -3.84
CA ARG A 97 1.88 12.26 -3.77
C ARG A 97 1.34 11.17 -2.85
N THR A 98 1.51 9.93 -3.27
CA THR A 98 1.32 8.79 -2.36
C THR A 98 2.56 8.66 -1.49
N HIS A 99 2.41 8.25 -0.23
CA HIS A 99 3.56 7.88 0.59
C HIS A 99 4.34 6.73 -0.06
N SER A 100 5.67 6.82 -0.04
CA SER A 100 6.53 5.75 -0.56
C SER A 100 6.26 4.44 0.16
N LYS A 101 6.23 3.34 -0.60
CA LYS A 101 6.18 1.98 -0.04
C LYS A 101 7.55 1.48 0.41
N PHE A 102 8.61 2.21 0.05
CA PHE A 102 10.00 1.84 0.28
C PHE A 102 10.62 2.78 1.33
N PRO A 103 11.52 2.26 2.18
CA PRO A 103 12.14 3.08 3.22
C PRO A 103 12.93 4.24 2.62
N ASN A 104 13.18 5.28 3.41
CA ASN A 104 14.10 6.34 2.99
C ASN A 104 15.53 5.77 2.92
N PRO A 105 16.38 6.23 2.00
CA PRO A 105 17.81 5.98 2.11
C PRO A 105 18.32 6.55 3.45
N PRO A 106 19.29 5.88 4.11
CA PRO A 106 19.91 6.42 5.31
C PRO A 106 20.50 7.81 5.02
N LEU A 107 20.57 8.68 6.03
CA LEU A 107 21.08 10.04 5.85
C LEU A 107 22.54 10.01 5.34
N LYS A 108 22.89 10.98 4.49
CA LYS A 108 24.24 11.19 3.96
C LYS A 108 25.22 11.35 5.14
N ASN A 109 26.23 10.50 5.24
CA ASN A 109 27.38 10.81 6.08
C ASN A 109 28.20 11.88 5.36
N GLU A 110 28.47 13.01 6.00
CA GLU A 110 29.13 14.18 5.39
C GLU A 110 30.60 13.93 4.99
N SER A 111 31.18 12.78 5.33
CA SER A 111 32.61 12.49 5.17
C SER A 111 33.01 11.79 3.85
N ASP A 112 32.08 11.49 2.94
CA ASP A 112 32.41 10.79 1.68
C ASP A 112 32.49 11.76 0.50
N GLU A 113 33.64 12.42 0.34
CA GLU A 113 33.93 13.33 -0.78
C GLU A 113 33.97 12.62 -2.16
N ASN A 114 34.02 11.29 -2.19
CA ASN A 114 34.06 10.48 -3.41
C ASN A 114 32.79 9.62 -3.59
N GLY A 115 31.69 10.26 -3.97
CA GLY A 115 30.65 9.66 -4.82
C GLY A 115 29.74 8.60 -4.18
N TRP A 116 28.56 9.04 -3.75
CA TRP A 116 27.25 8.35 -3.75
C TRP A 116 27.14 6.87 -3.34
N ARG A 117 28.12 6.32 -2.64
CA ARG A 117 28.08 4.96 -2.11
C ARG A 117 27.58 4.98 -0.68
N TYR A 118 26.35 4.53 -0.44
CA TYR A 118 26.04 3.93 0.85
C TYR A 118 26.72 2.55 0.93
N SER A 119 28.05 2.52 0.98
CA SER A 119 28.80 1.34 1.37
C SER A 119 28.85 1.29 2.89
N SER A 120 27.71 0.94 3.50
CA SER A 120 27.81 0.32 4.82
C SER A 120 28.56 -1.02 4.66
N PRO A 121 29.46 -1.40 5.57
CA PRO A 121 30.07 -2.74 5.59
C PRO A 121 29.01 -3.86 5.56
N LYS A 122 27.83 -3.58 6.13
CA LYS A 122 26.63 -4.43 6.06
C LYS A 122 26.06 -4.62 4.65
N PHE A 123 26.32 -3.77 3.67
CA PHE A 123 25.70 -3.85 2.33
C PHE A 123 26.19 -5.08 1.54
N ALA A 124 27.50 -5.33 1.55
CA ALA A 124 28.07 -6.53 0.94
C ALA A 124 27.61 -7.80 1.68
N GLU A 125 27.42 -7.71 3.00
CA GLU A 125 26.93 -8.80 3.84
C GLU A 125 25.45 -9.09 3.59
N VAL A 126 24.61 -8.06 3.47
CA VAL A 126 23.20 -8.15 3.08
C VAL A 126 23.09 -8.83 1.70
N ARG A 127 23.89 -8.39 0.70
CA ARG A 127 23.96 -9.06 -0.63
C ARG A 127 24.35 -10.54 -0.55
N ARG A 128 25.22 -10.92 0.39
CA ARG A 128 25.62 -12.33 0.59
C ARG A 128 24.56 -13.16 1.32
N SER A 129 23.79 -12.51 2.20
CA SER A 129 22.74 -13.13 3.03
C SER A 129 21.35 -13.15 2.38
N SER A 130 21.13 -12.40 1.30
CA SER A 130 19.85 -12.38 0.58
C SER A 130 19.46 -13.80 0.14
N PRO A 131 18.26 -14.28 0.50
CA PRO A 131 17.81 -15.60 0.09
C PRO A 131 17.66 -15.65 -1.43
N LYS A 132 18.31 -16.63 -2.08
CA LYS A 132 18.12 -16.93 -3.52
C LYS A 132 16.65 -17.25 -3.75
N PHE A 133 15.93 -16.39 -4.47
CA PHE A 133 14.49 -16.55 -4.62
C PHE A 133 14.21 -17.58 -5.72
N ALA A 134 13.52 -18.68 -5.39
CA ALA A 134 12.97 -19.57 -6.40
C ALA A 134 11.86 -18.81 -7.15
N LEU A 135 12.13 -18.45 -8.40
CA LEU A 135 11.23 -17.67 -9.25
C LEU A 135 10.01 -18.52 -9.66
N ASN A 136 8.94 -18.51 -8.85
CA ASN A 136 7.64 -19.02 -9.28
C ASN A 136 6.98 -17.99 -10.21
N LEU A 137 7.26 -18.08 -11.50
CA LEU A 137 6.61 -17.32 -12.56
C LEU A 137 5.21 -17.89 -12.83
N THR A 138 4.20 -17.41 -12.11
CA THR A 138 2.80 -17.68 -12.45
C THR A 138 1.97 -16.40 -12.42
N LYS A 139 1.88 -15.75 -13.60
CA LYS A 139 0.97 -14.62 -13.96
C LYS A 139 1.10 -13.35 -13.08
N PRO A 140 0.89 -12.14 -13.63
CA PRO A 140 1.22 -10.90 -12.91
C PRO A 140 0.24 -10.68 -11.76
N ASN A 141 0.70 -10.94 -10.54
CA ASN A 141 0.10 -10.41 -9.33
C ASN A 141 1.11 -9.43 -8.73
N LEU A 142 1.04 -8.18 -9.18
CA LEU A 142 1.82 -7.08 -8.63
C LEU A 142 1.37 -6.81 -7.19
N THR A 143 2.15 -7.35 -6.26
CA THR A 143 2.58 -6.71 -5.01
C THR A 143 1.47 -6.17 -4.10
N LYS A 144 0.97 -7.04 -3.21
CA LYS A 144 0.57 -6.59 -1.87
C LYS A 144 1.79 -6.69 -0.95
N PRO A 145 2.06 -5.69 -0.09
CA PRO A 145 3.04 -5.86 0.97
C PRO A 145 2.61 -7.08 1.78
N ASN A 146 3.56 -7.86 2.28
CA ASN A 146 3.27 -8.86 3.30
C ASN A 146 2.84 -8.08 4.55
N LEU A 147 1.56 -7.72 4.62
CA LEU A 147 0.96 -6.92 5.67
C LEU A 147 0.94 -7.82 6.90
N THR A 148 1.96 -7.69 7.76
CA THR A 148 1.92 -8.31 9.08
C THR A 148 0.84 -7.58 9.87
N TYR A 149 -0.34 -8.19 9.92
CA TYR A 149 -1.46 -7.71 10.73
C TYR A 149 -1.09 -7.84 12.19
N THR A 150 -1.37 -6.80 12.98
CA THR A 150 -1.16 -6.87 14.44
C THR A 150 -2.17 -7.83 15.06
N ASP A 151 -1.81 -8.45 16.18
CA ASP A 151 -2.72 -9.33 16.92
C ASP A 151 -3.99 -8.59 17.34
N ASP A 152 -3.85 -7.33 17.76
CA ASP A 152 -4.97 -6.44 18.09
C ASP A 152 -5.95 -6.28 16.92
N PHE A 153 -5.44 -6.07 15.69
CA PHE A 153 -6.30 -5.97 14.52
C PHE A 153 -6.96 -7.31 14.20
N ASN A 154 -6.22 -8.41 14.29
CA ASN A 154 -6.78 -9.74 14.04
C ASN A 154 -7.90 -10.08 15.02
N GLU A 155 -7.76 -9.67 16.28
CA GLU A 155 -8.77 -9.87 17.32
C GLU A 155 -10.09 -9.16 16.96
N VAL A 156 -10.04 -7.86 16.64
CA VAL A 156 -11.24 -7.10 16.25
C VAL A 156 -11.79 -7.54 14.89
N TRP A 157 -10.91 -7.90 13.94
CA TRP A 157 -11.30 -8.37 12.62
C TRP A 157 -12.07 -9.70 12.68
N ASN A 158 -11.71 -10.60 13.59
CA ASN A 158 -12.40 -11.88 13.78
C ASN A 158 -13.81 -11.72 14.34
N LYS A 159 -14.10 -10.61 15.03
CA LYS A 159 -15.43 -10.28 15.56
C LYS A 159 -16.32 -9.56 14.53
N TYR A 160 -15.76 -9.08 13.42
CA TYR A 160 -16.49 -8.32 12.41
C TYR A 160 -17.39 -9.22 11.53
N PRO A 161 -18.69 -8.91 11.36
CA PRO A 161 -19.66 -9.82 10.72
C PRO A 161 -19.42 -10.07 9.23
N ARG A 162 -18.81 -9.13 8.49
CA ARG A 162 -18.53 -9.28 7.04
C ARG A 162 -17.08 -8.96 6.69
N ARG A 163 -16.24 -9.99 6.70
CA ARG A 163 -14.77 -9.86 6.57
C ARG A 163 -14.30 -9.65 5.11
N LEU A 164 -14.75 -8.58 4.45
CA LEU A 164 -14.32 -8.17 3.11
C LEU A 164 -13.37 -6.97 3.15
N GLY A 165 -12.33 -7.01 2.32
CA GLY A 165 -11.39 -5.88 2.16
C GLY A 165 -10.44 -5.68 3.35
N LYS A 166 -9.95 -6.78 3.95
CA LYS A 166 -9.07 -6.79 5.16
C LYS A 166 -7.91 -5.79 5.10
N GLU A 167 -7.26 -5.68 3.95
CA GLU A 167 -6.15 -4.73 3.74
C GLU A 167 -6.58 -3.27 3.91
N LYS A 168 -7.68 -2.86 3.25
CA LYS A 168 -8.22 -1.49 3.38
C LYS A 168 -8.75 -1.23 4.79
N ALA A 169 -9.35 -2.24 5.42
CA ALA A 169 -9.78 -2.17 6.82
C ALA A 169 -8.59 -1.96 7.77
N PHE A 170 -7.48 -2.65 7.54
CA PHE A 170 -6.26 -2.48 8.34
C PHE A 170 -5.63 -1.10 8.17
N THR A 171 -5.64 -0.55 6.96
CA THR A 171 -5.20 0.83 6.73
C THR A 171 -6.04 1.82 7.55
N GLN A 172 -7.36 1.63 7.59
CA GLN A 172 -8.26 2.48 8.38
C GLN A 172 -8.09 2.27 9.89
N PHE A 173 -7.86 1.03 10.34
CA PHE A 173 -7.52 0.71 11.73
C PHE A 173 -6.27 1.46 12.19
N ARG A 174 -5.16 1.40 11.44
CA ARG A 174 -3.92 2.14 11.77
C ARG A 174 -4.12 3.67 11.75
N ALA A 175 -4.98 4.14 10.85
CA ALA A 175 -5.29 5.55 10.74
C ALA A 175 -6.10 6.06 11.94
N SER A 176 -7.04 5.25 12.45
CA SER A 176 -8.03 5.68 13.44
C SER A 176 -7.75 5.27 14.88
N VAL A 177 -6.91 4.26 15.14
CA VAL A 177 -6.51 3.79 16.48
C VAL A 177 -5.09 4.25 16.78
N LYS A 178 -4.92 5.13 17.78
CA LYS A 178 -3.62 5.73 18.13
C LYS A 178 -3.06 5.24 19.45
N ASP A 179 -3.93 4.91 20.38
CA ASP A 179 -3.57 4.48 21.73
C ASP A 179 -4.44 3.30 22.19
N SER A 180 -4.19 2.84 23.41
CA SER A 180 -4.96 1.75 24.02
C SER A 180 -6.42 2.13 24.28
N ALA A 181 -6.74 3.41 24.48
CA ALA A 181 -8.10 3.86 24.71
C ALA A 181 -8.95 3.75 23.43
N ASP A 182 -8.39 4.15 22.29
CA ASP A 182 -8.99 3.94 20.98
C ASP A 182 -9.22 2.45 20.70
N LEU A 183 -8.27 1.59 21.07
CA LEU A 183 -8.37 0.14 20.84
C LEU A 183 -9.52 -0.47 21.65
N GLU A 184 -9.68 -0.10 22.92
CA GLU A 184 -10.80 -0.55 23.75
C GLU A 184 -12.14 -0.04 23.20
N ALA A 185 -12.22 1.24 22.83
CA ALA A 185 -13.43 1.80 22.24
C ALA A 185 -13.78 1.12 20.91
N LEU A 186 -12.79 0.75 20.09
CA LEU A 186 -13.01 -0.01 18.86
C LEU A 186 -13.52 -1.44 19.14
N ARG A 187 -12.99 -2.11 20.17
CA ARG A 187 -13.50 -3.43 20.60
C ARG A 187 -14.98 -3.35 20.95
N VAL A 188 -15.40 -2.30 21.66
CA VAL A 188 -16.81 -2.03 21.98
C VAL A 188 -17.63 -1.77 20.71
N ALA A 189 -17.16 -0.89 19.82
CA ALA A 189 -17.83 -0.55 18.58
C ALA A 189 -18.08 -1.76 17.66
N VAL A 190 -17.08 -2.63 17.50
CA VAL A 190 -17.22 -3.87 16.71
C VAL A 190 -18.26 -4.79 17.33
N GLY A 191 -18.26 -4.91 18.66
CA GLY A 191 -19.26 -5.68 19.40
C GLY A 191 -20.68 -5.16 19.18
N ASN A 192 -20.88 -3.86 19.32
CA ASN A 192 -22.17 -3.21 19.10
C ASN A 192 -22.67 -3.38 17.66
N TYR A 193 -21.79 -3.20 16.67
CA TYR A 193 -22.15 -3.39 15.27
C TYR A 193 -22.50 -4.84 14.94
N ALA A 194 -21.72 -5.80 15.44
CA ALA A 194 -22.00 -7.22 15.25
C ALA A 194 -23.34 -7.64 15.89
N ALA A 195 -23.65 -7.11 17.07
CA ALA A 195 -24.93 -7.31 17.74
C ALA A 195 -26.10 -6.72 16.93
N TYR A 196 -25.95 -5.51 16.41
CA TYR A 196 -26.92 -4.87 15.52
C TYR A 196 -27.20 -5.73 14.27
N VAL A 197 -26.14 -6.16 13.56
CA VAL A 197 -26.27 -7.00 12.36
C VAL A 197 -27.02 -8.30 12.66
N LYS A 198 -26.68 -8.97 13.78
CA LYS A 198 -27.33 -10.21 14.20
C LYS A 198 -28.81 -10.01 14.57
N LYS A 199 -29.13 -8.91 15.28
CA LYS A 199 -30.47 -8.64 15.79
C LYS A 199 -31.45 -8.17 14.71
N GLU A 200 -31.02 -7.25 13.85
CA GLU A 200 -31.84 -6.73 12.75
C GLU A 200 -31.90 -7.67 11.53
N GLN A 201 -31.14 -8.78 11.59
CA GLN A 201 -30.93 -9.72 10.49
C GLN A 201 -30.55 -8.98 9.19
N VAL A 202 -29.56 -8.09 9.32
CA VAL A 202 -29.10 -7.26 8.21
C VAL A 202 -28.55 -8.17 7.12
N GLU A 203 -29.12 -8.07 5.92
CA GLU A 203 -28.67 -8.85 4.78
C GLU A 203 -27.22 -8.50 4.44
N GLU A 204 -26.41 -9.49 4.05
CA GLU A 204 -24.97 -9.31 3.83
C GLU A 204 -24.61 -8.13 2.94
N ARG A 205 -25.43 -7.83 1.92
CA ARG A 205 -25.21 -6.70 1.00
C ARG A 205 -25.25 -5.33 1.68
N TYR A 206 -25.98 -5.20 2.79
CA TYR A 206 -26.12 -3.96 3.56
C TYR A 206 -25.17 -3.89 4.76
N ILE A 207 -24.50 -5.00 5.10
CA ILE A 207 -23.41 -4.96 6.07
C ILE A 207 -22.26 -4.16 5.45
N GLN A 208 -21.77 -3.17 6.20
CA GLN A 208 -20.68 -2.30 5.80
C GLN A 208 -19.47 -3.15 5.37
N HIS A 209 -18.70 -2.63 4.41
CA HIS A 209 -17.37 -3.17 4.15
C HIS A 209 -16.45 -2.80 5.30
N GLY A 210 -15.45 -3.64 5.60
CA GLY A 210 -14.52 -3.38 6.70
C GLY A 210 -13.84 -2.01 6.58
N SER A 211 -13.46 -1.57 5.38
CA SER A 211 -12.90 -0.23 5.19
C SER A 211 -13.84 0.91 5.58
N THR A 212 -15.14 0.74 5.36
CA THR A 212 -16.14 1.75 5.72
C THR A 212 -16.31 1.77 7.23
N PHE A 213 -16.52 0.59 7.85
CA PHE A 213 -16.70 0.49 9.29
C PHE A 213 -15.47 0.98 10.08
N PHE A 214 -14.25 0.56 9.73
CA PHE A 214 -13.04 0.98 10.44
C PHE A 214 -12.68 2.45 10.22
N HIS A 215 -13.35 3.15 9.28
CA HIS A 215 -13.26 4.60 9.12
C HIS A 215 -14.21 5.35 10.09
N ASN A 216 -15.41 4.82 10.34
CA ASN A 216 -16.46 5.46 11.14
C ASN A 216 -16.85 4.67 12.41
N TRP A 217 -15.95 3.84 12.94
CA TRP A 217 -16.26 2.96 14.08
C TRP A 217 -16.68 3.71 15.34
N ARG A 218 -16.27 4.98 15.50
CA ARG A 218 -16.62 5.84 16.63
C ARG A 218 -18.14 6.03 16.78
N ASP A 219 -18.89 6.02 15.69
CA ASP A 219 -20.36 6.11 15.68
C ASP A 219 -21.02 4.94 16.41
N TRP A 220 -20.29 3.84 16.58
CA TRP A 220 -20.77 2.59 17.19
C TRP A 220 -20.33 2.40 18.64
N VAL A 221 -19.52 3.30 19.20
CA VAL A 221 -19.04 3.23 20.59
C VAL A 221 -20.19 3.42 21.56
N ASP A 222 -20.91 4.53 21.41
CA ASP A 222 -22.05 4.89 22.25
C ASP A 222 -23.39 4.40 21.68
N TYR A 223 -23.36 3.53 20.66
CA TYR A 223 -24.56 3.00 20.06
C TYR A 223 -25.35 2.18 21.08
N LYS A 224 -26.39 2.79 21.62
CA LYS A 224 -27.41 2.15 22.43
C LYS A 224 -28.53 1.75 21.50
N PHE A 225 -28.81 0.46 21.45
CA PHE A 225 -29.97 -0.03 20.73
C PHE A 225 -31.23 0.52 21.40
N GLU A 226 -31.79 1.60 20.87
CA GLU A 226 -33.16 2.00 21.20
C GLU A 226 -34.09 0.96 20.56
N GLY A 227 -35.00 0.40 21.35
CA GLY A 227 -35.94 -0.64 20.94
C GLY A 227 -36.50 -0.38 19.53
N GLY A 228 -36.38 -1.40 18.67
CA GLY A 228 -36.56 -1.28 17.23
C GLY A 228 -37.82 -0.50 16.84
N LYS A 229 -37.66 0.46 15.93
CA LYS A 229 -38.79 0.95 15.16
C LYS A 229 -39.37 -0.24 14.41
N GLU A 230 -40.55 -0.68 14.84
CA GLU A 230 -41.32 -1.76 14.24
C GLU A 230 -41.32 -1.60 12.71
N LYS A 231 -40.75 -2.59 12.00
CA LYS A 231 -40.68 -2.58 10.54
C LYS A 231 -42.10 -2.48 9.99
N TRP A 232 -42.37 -1.48 9.15
CA TRP A 232 -43.61 -1.41 8.38
C TRP A 232 -43.59 -2.50 7.32
N THR A 233 -44.35 -3.57 7.56
CA THR A 233 -44.56 -4.62 6.55
C THR A 233 -45.56 -4.13 5.48
N PRO A 234 -45.50 -4.65 4.24
CA PRO A 234 -46.45 -4.28 3.18
C PRO A 234 -47.92 -4.46 3.58
N GLU A 235 -48.23 -5.46 4.40
CA GLU A 235 -49.58 -5.72 4.93
C GLU A 235 -50.01 -4.66 5.94
N ARG A 236 -49.08 -4.18 6.77
CA ARG A 236 -49.34 -3.09 7.73
C ARG A 236 -49.45 -1.75 7.01
N LEU A 237 -48.71 -1.59 5.91
CA LEU A 237 -48.81 -0.45 4.99
C LEU A 237 -50.19 -0.37 4.35
N ARG A 238 -50.69 -1.50 3.84
CA ARG A 238 -52.06 -1.62 3.33
C ARG A 238 -53.10 -1.30 4.39
N LYS A 239 -53.01 -1.94 5.56
CA LYS A 239 -53.99 -1.75 6.63
C LYS A 239 -54.02 -0.32 7.17
N HIS A 240 -52.88 0.37 7.18
CA HIS A 240 -52.81 1.78 7.54
C HIS A 240 -53.42 2.69 6.46
N LEU A 241 -53.09 2.47 5.18
CA LEU A 241 -53.66 3.22 4.06
C LEU A 241 -55.19 3.04 3.96
N GLU A 242 -55.69 1.84 4.25
CA GLU A 242 -57.13 1.54 4.33
C GLU A 242 -57.82 2.18 5.56
N SER A 243 -57.05 2.57 6.58
CA SER A 243 -57.57 3.23 7.79
C SER A 243 -57.56 4.77 7.71
N LEU A 244 -57.00 5.33 6.64
CA LEU A 244 -57.00 6.78 6.45
C LEU A 244 -58.40 7.22 5.97
N PRO A 245 -59.00 8.26 6.57
CA PRO A 245 -60.28 8.77 6.13
C PRO A 245 -60.14 9.28 4.70
N GLU A 246 -61.01 8.82 3.80
CA GLU A 246 -61.06 9.32 2.43
C GLU A 246 -61.24 10.84 2.49
N THR A 247 -60.22 11.57 2.04
CA THR A 247 -60.33 13.01 1.86
C THR A 247 -61.34 13.24 0.75
N SER A 248 -62.59 13.47 1.15
CA SER A 248 -63.67 13.93 0.30
C SER A 248 -63.18 15.13 -0.50
N GLY A 249 -63.14 14.97 -1.82
CA GLY A 249 -62.73 16.01 -2.74
C GLY A 249 -63.52 17.29 -2.52
N SER A 250 -62.84 18.42 -2.70
CA SER A 250 -63.50 19.68 -2.99
C SER A 250 -62.87 20.28 -4.22
N ARG A 251 -63.72 20.31 -5.26
CA ARG A 251 -63.73 21.07 -6.52
C ARG A 251 -62.57 22.03 -6.81
#